data_AF-A0A7X8RCF3-F1
#
_entry.id   AF-A0A7X8RCF3-F1
#
_cell.length_a   1.000
_cell.length_b   1.000
_cell.length_c   1.000
_cell.angle_alpha   90.00
_cell.angle_beta   90.00
_cell.angle_gamma   90.00
#
_symmetry.space_group_name_H-M   'P 1'
#
loop_
_entity.id
_entity.type
_entity.pdbx_description
1 polymer ?
#
loop_
_entity_poly.entity_id
_entity_poly.type
_entity_poly.pdbx_seq_one_letter_code
_entity_poly.pdbx_strand_id
1 'polypeptide(L)'
;MSKKLIAILLTIFMVAAVGGCGVKDQVNEKITEKVTEGVINKALDGEGTIDIDGGKVSIKGEEGEEFSFGETEWPKDGAAEFIPKFTKGTISSVLNSNTACGIIIDEVEKSDFDQYVEEVKDQGFTVEPLEFISDTAATYSAQKDDNTRITVQYQLEHKVLTISAEIDE
;
A
#
# COMPACT_ATOMS: atom_id res chain seq x y z
N MET A 1 5.37 -16.22 4.48
CA MET A 1 6.11 -15.01 4.90
C MET A 1 7.56 -15.32 5.25
N SER A 2 8.50 -14.79 4.48
CA SER A 2 9.93 -14.88 4.80
C SER A 2 10.26 -14.03 6.03
N LYS A 3 11.27 -14.43 6.81
CA LYS A 3 11.72 -13.68 8.00
C LYS A 3 12.15 -12.24 7.65
N LYS A 4 12.51 -12.01 6.38
CA LYS A 4 12.86 -10.69 5.83
C LYS A 4 11.63 -9.79 5.67
N LEU A 5 10.52 -10.34 5.17
CA LEU A 5 9.25 -9.60 5.04
C LEU A 5 8.69 -9.17 6.40
N ILE A 6 8.75 -10.05 7.41
CA ILE A 6 8.31 -9.72 8.78
C ILE A 6 9.16 -8.58 9.38
N ALA A 7 10.47 -8.56 9.13
CA ALA A 7 11.36 -7.52 9.64
C ALA A 7 11.12 -6.15 8.97
N ILE A 8 10.82 -6.15 7.66
CA ILE A 8 10.49 -4.92 6.91
C ILE A 8 9.17 -4.33 7.42
N LEU A 9 8.16 -5.18 7.63
CA LEU A 9 6.83 -4.77 8.11
C LEU A 9 6.88 -4.18 9.52
N LEU A 10 7.67 -4.79 10.43
CA LEU A 10 7.89 -4.28 11.78
C LEU A 10 8.59 -2.91 11.80
N THR A 11 9.50 -2.69 10.86
CA THR A 11 10.24 -1.42 10.76
C THR A 11 9.34 -0.30 10.24
N ILE A 12 8.49 -0.60 9.25
CA ILE A 12 7.49 0.33 8.72
C ILE A 12 6.48 0.73 9.80
N PHE A 13 6.02 -0.23 10.60
CA PHE A 13 5.12 0.02 11.73
C PHE A 13 5.73 0.99 12.76
N MET A 14 7.04 0.89 13.01
CA MET A 14 7.74 1.76 13.95
C MET A 14 7.94 3.19 13.42
N VAL A 15 8.06 3.37 12.11
CA VAL A 15 8.17 4.69 11.46
C VAL A 15 6.81 5.39 11.39
N ALA A 16 5.73 4.64 11.14
CA ALA A 16 4.37 5.16 11.14
C ALA A 16 3.96 5.75 12.51
N ALA A 17 4.48 5.20 13.61
CA ALA A 17 4.21 5.69 14.96
C ALA A 17 4.83 7.08 15.28
N VAL A 18 5.76 7.59 14.45
CA VAL A 18 6.49 8.85 14.70
C VAL A 18 6.08 9.97 13.71
N GLY A 19 5.30 9.65 12.67
CA GLY A 19 5.06 10.54 11.53
C GLY A 19 3.73 11.33 11.51
N GLY A 20 2.93 11.31 12.57
CA GLY A 20 1.64 12.00 12.64
C GLY A 20 1.73 13.45 13.11
N CYS A 21 2.47 14.32 12.41
CA CYS A 21 2.35 15.77 12.59
C CYS A 21 2.80 16.48 11.31
N GLY A 22 1.96 17.36 10.77
CA GLY A 22 2.03 17.87 9.41
C GLY A 22 3.40 18.39 8.96
N VAL A 23 3.87 17.87 7.82
CA VAL A 23 4.97 18.45 7.04
C VAL A 23 4.58 18.40 5.56
N LYS A 24 3.66 19.28 5.16
CA LYS A 24 3.36 19.52 3.73
C LYS A 24 4.33 20.54 3.09
N ASP A 25 5.35 21.05 3.81
CA ASP A 25 6.21 22.16 3.32
C ASP A 25 7.75 21.96 3.42
N GLN A 26 8.31 20.74 3.50
CA GLN A 26 9.78 20.55 3.48
C GLN A 26 10.33 19.50 2.50
N VAL A 27 9.53 18.97 1.59
CA VAL A 27 9.99 17.94 0.64
C VAL A 27 10.73 18.56 -0.57
N ASN A 28 10.50 19.83 -0.90
CA ASN A 28 10.94 20.37 -2.18
C ASN A 28 12.36 20.98 -2.22
N GLU A 29 13.06 21.16 -1.09
CA GLU A 29 14.34 21.92 -1.07
C GLU A 29 15.53 21.21 -0.43
N LYS A 30 15.44 19.92 -0.10
CA LYS A 30 16.58 19.15 0.45
C LYS A 30 16.91 17.82 -0.24
N ILE A 31 16.16 17.46 -1.27
CA ILE A 31 16.40 16.22 -2.02
C ILE A 31 17.52 16.40 -3.07
N THR A 32 17.82 17.64 -3.48
CA THR A 32 18.75 17.90 -4.59
C THR A 32 20.24 17.81 -4.22
N GLU A 33 20.64 17.84 -2.93
CA GLU A 33 22.08 17.97 -2.57
C GLU A 33 22.67 16.89 -1.62
N LYS A 34 21.95 15.82 -1.29
CA LYS A 34 22.54 14.72 -0.48
C LYS A 34 22.30 13.30 -0.99
N VAL A 35 21.81 13.16 -2.22
CA VAL A 35 21.79 11.88 -2.93
C VAL A 35 23.18 11.61 -3.53
N THR A 36 24.20 11.57 -2.67
CA THR A 36 25.52 11.07 -3.04
C THR A 36 25.55 9.59 -2.70
N GLU A 37 25.07 8.78 -3.65
CA GLU A 37 25.47 7.39 -4.03
C GLU A 37 25.74 6.29 -2.98
N GLY A 38 25.71 6.53 -1.67
CA GLY A 38 26.34 5.61 -0.70
C GLY A 38 25.42 4.74 0.16
N VAL A 39 24.19 5.16 0.43
CA VAL A 39 23.42 4.60 1.57
C VAL A 39 22.32 3.64 1.12
N ILE A 40 21.70 3.86 -0.04
CA ILE A 40 20.59 3.04 -0.54
C ILE A 40 21.10 1.75 -1.20
N ASN A 41 22.19 1.81 -1.96
CA ASN A 41 22.83 0.63 -2.57
C ASN A 41 23.29 -0.42 -1.55
N LYS A 42 23.57 0.00 -0.31
CA LYS A 42 24.04 -0.89 0.75
C LYS A 42 22.93 -1.67 1.45
N ALA A 43 21.68 -1.26 1.27
CA ALA A 43 20.51 -1.95 1.81
C ALA A 43 19.96 -3.02 0.84
N LEU A 44 20.34 -2.97 -0.44
CA LEU A 44 19.74 -3.77 -1.51
C LEU A 44 20.68 -4.82 -2.12
N ASP A 45 21.89 -5.04 -1.59
CA ASP A 45 22.87 -6.02 -2.09
C ASP A 45 22.98 -6.12 -3.63
N GLY A 46 22.85 -4.99 -4.33
CA GLY A 46 23.24 -4.86 -5.74
C GLY A 46 22.25 -5.30 -6.83
N GLU A 47 21.00 -5.65 -6.53
CA GLU A 47 20.08 -6.24 -7.54
C GLU A 47 18.77 -5.48 -7.76
N GLY A 48 18.77 -4.15 -7.58
CA GLY A 48 17.62 -3.30 -7.92
C GLY A 48 18.01 -2.13 -8.83
N THR A 49 17.33 -1.97 -9.95
CA THR A 49 17.46 -0.77 -10.80
C THR A 49 16.58 0.35 -10.24
N ILE A 50 17.18 1.47 -9.85
CA ILE A 50 16.46 2.66 -9.37
C ILE A 50 16.24 3.59 -10.56
N ASP A 51 15.01 3.65 -11.05
CA ASP A 51 14.58 4.68 -12.00
C ASP A 51 13.93 5.83 -11.18
N ILE A 52 14.58 6.99 -11.16
CA ILE A 52 14.08 8.19 -10.48
C ILE A 52 13.57 9.13 -11.56
N ASP A 53 12.29 9.01 -11.87
CA ASP A 53 11.55 10.04 -12.60
C ASP A 53 10.71 10.84 -11.59
N GLY A 54 11.05 12.11 -11.40
CA GLY A 54 10.22 13.07 -10.67
C GLY A 54 9.80 12.73 -9.23
N GLY A 55 10.50 11.85 -8.51
CA GLY A 55 10.17 11.45 -7.13
C GLY A 55 9.55 10.06 -6.98
N LYS A 56 9.34 9.32 -8.09
CA LYS A 56 9.01 7.90 -8.07
C LYS A 56 10.27 7.08 -7.80
N VAL A 57 10.22 6.14 -6.86
CA VAL A 57 11.29 5.15 -6.63
C VAL A 57 10.71 3.78 -6.92
N SER A 58 11.14 3.16 -8.01
CA SER A 58 10.71 1.80 -8.37
C SER A 58 11.83 0.82 -8.01
N ILE A 59 11.54 -0.22 -7.23
CA ILE A 59 12.44 -1.36 -6.97
C ILE A 59 11.81 -2.57 -7.68
N LYS A 60 12.56 -3.22 -8.57
CA LYS A 60 12.14 -4.47 -9.19
C LYS A 60 12.87 -5.63 -8.52
N GLY A 61 12.12 -6.55 -7.92
CA GLY A 61 12.65 -7.81 -7.40
C GLY A 61 12.87 -8.84 -8.51
N GLU A 62 13.65 -9.88 -8.24
CA GLU A 62 13.97 -10.96 -9.20
C GLU A 62 12.73 -11.73 -9.70
N GLU A 63 11.61 -11.72 -8.95
CA GLU A 63 10.38 -12.46 -9.28
C GLU A 63 9.28 -11.58 -9.93
N GLY A 64 9.65 -10.42 -10.49
CA GLY A 64 8.70 -9.53 -11.18
C GLY A 64 7.86 -8.67 -10.25
N GLU A 65 8.18 -8.64 -8.96
CA GLU A 65 7.60 -7.71 -7.98
C GLU A 65 8.08 -6.29 -8.30
N GLU A 66 7.15 -5.35 -8.49
CA GLU A 66 7.45 -3.93 -8.74
C GLU A 66 7.01 -3.09 -7.54
N PHE A 67 7.98 -2.62 -6.76
CA PHE A 67 7.75 -1.78 -5.60
C PHE A 67 7.87 -0.31 -6.03
N SER A 68 6.77 0.41 -6.22
CA SER A 68 6.80 1.81 -6.63
C SER A 68 6.40 2.77 -5.51
N PHE A 69 7.40 3.39 -4.88
CA PHE A 69 7.17 4.47 -3.93
C PHE A 69 6.87 5.78 -4.69
N GLY A 70 5.82 6.48 -4.27
CA GLY A 70 5.43 7.77 -4.87
C GLY A 70 4.59 7.65 -6.14
N GLU A 71 4.17 6.44 -6.53
CA GLU A 71 3.17 6.28 -7.58
C GLU A 71 1.78 6.67 -7.05
N THR A 72 1.10 7.54 -7.77
CA THR A 72 -0.19 8.13 -7.40
C THR A 72 -1.34 7.62 -8.28
N GLU A 73 -1.07 6.61 -9.11
CA GLU A 73 -2.05 5.98 -9.97
C GLU A 73 -2.37 4.55 -9.49
N TRP A 74 -3.61 4.13 -9.74
CA TRP A 74 -4.04 2.75 -9.47
C TRP A 74 -3.36 1.77 -10.45
N PRO A 75 -2.75 0.67 -9.98
CA PRO A 75 -2.09 -0.31 -10.86
C PRO A 75 -3.04 -0.93 -11.88
N LYS A 76 -2.54 -1.24 -13.07
CA LYS A 76 -3.35 -1.77 -14.18
C LYS A 76 -3.11 -3.26 -14.42
N ASP A 77 -2.29 -3.89 -13.59
CA ASP A 77 -1.78 -5.26 -13.72
C ASP A 77 -1.62 -5.92 -12.34
N GLY A 78 -1.17 -7.19 -12.33
CA GLY A 78 -0.87 -7.94 -11.11
C GLY A 78 -2.08 -8.21 -10.23
N ALA A 79 -1.86 -8.31 -8.93
CA ALA A 79 -2.91 -8.59 -7.95
C ALA A 79 -3.98 -7.50 -7.88
N ALA A 80 -3.67 -6.26 -8.32
CA ALA A 80 -4.64 -5.18 -8.39
C ALA A 80 -5.80 -5.43 -9.38
N GLU A 81 -5.62 -6.31 -10.38
CA GLU A 81 -6.69 -6.68 -11.32
C GLU A 81 -7.85 -7.44 -10.66
N PHE A 82 -7.61 -8.04 -9.50
CA PHE A 82 -8.56 -8.90 -8.81
C PHE A 82 -9.41 -8.17 -7.75
N ILE A 83 -9.12 -6.89 -7.51
CA ILE A 83 -9.84 -6.05 -6.55
C ILE A 83 -10.54 -4.88 -7.26
N PRO A 84 -11.70 -4.43 -6.75
CA PRO A 84 -12.40 -3.28 -7.34
C PRO A 84 -11.54 -2.01 -7.26
N LYS A 85 -11.56 -1.18 -8.31
CA LYS A 85 -10.81 0.06 -8.33
C LYS A 85 -11.44 1.11 -7.42
N PHE A 86 -10.68 1.64 -6.47
CA PHE A 86 -11.08 2.82 -5.70
C PHE A 86 -10.70 4.11 -6.43
N THR A 87 -11.59 5.12 -6.40
CA THR A 87 -11.45 6.36 -7.19
C THR A 87 -11.57 7.64 -6.36
N LYS A 88 -11.69 7.54 -5.04
CA LYS A 88 -11.79 8.68 -4.12
C LYS A 88 -10.45 8.91 -3.42
N GLY A 89 -10.28 10.10 -2.85
CA GLY A 89 -9.03 10.48 -2.16
C GLY A 89 -7.83 10.60 -3.10
N THR A 90 -6.64 10.58 -2.51
CA THR A 90 -5.35 10.69 -3.22
C THR A 90 -4.48 9.49 -2.88
N ILE A 91 -4.08 8.71 -3.88
CA ILE A 91 -3.12 7.61 -3.70
C ILE A 91 -1.77 8.20 -3.31
N SER A 92 -1.23 7.80 -2.18
CA SER A 92 0.08 8.25 -1.68
C SER A 92 1.15 7.18 -1.72
N SER A 93 0.77 5.90 -1.81
CA SER A 93 1.71 4.79 -1.98
C SER A 93 1.04 3.61 -2.66
N VAL A 94 1.83 2.91 -3.48
CA VAL A 94 1.44 1.68 -4.16
C VAL A 94 2.54 0.63 -3.99
N LEU A 95 2.11 -0.61 -3.79
CA LEU A 95 2.91 -1.82 -3.84
C LEU A 95 2.14 -2.81 -4.70
N ASN A 96 2.72 -3.30 -5.80
CA ASN A 96 2.00 -4.24 -6.66
C ASN A 96 2.94 -5.31 -7.24
N SER A 97 2.50 -6.55 -7.20
CA SER A 97 3.12 -7.70 -7.85
C SER A 97 2.03 -8.62 -8.39
N ASN A 98 2.40 -9.77 -8.96
CA ASN A 98 1.43 -10.77 -9.41
C ASN A 98 0.62 -11.38 -8.26
N THR A 99 1.19 -11.43 -7.06
CA THR A 99 0.61 -12.14 -5.90
C THR A 99 0.22 -11.23 -4.75
N ALA A 100 0.64 -9.96 -4.76
CA ALA A 100 0.32 -9.02 -3.69
C ALA A 100 0.05 -7.61 -4.22
N CYS A 101 -0.92 -6.94 -3.62
CA CYS A 101 -1.21 -5.52 -3.86
C CYS A 101 -1.38 -4.80 -2.51
N GLY A 102 -0.88 -3.58 -2.41
CA GLY A 102 -1.01 -2.70 -1.25
C GLY A 102 -1.11 -1.26 -1.71
N ILE A 103 -2.20 -0.57 -1.36
CA ILE A 103 -2.48 0.79 -1.80
C ILE A 103 -2.86 1.62 -0.57
N ILE A 104 -2.19 2.76 -0.38
CA ILE A 104 -2.50 3.74 0.66
C ILE A 104 -3.10 4.97 0.00
N ILE A 105 -4.24 5.41 0.52
CA ILE A 105 -5.04 6.49 -0.04
C ILE A 105 -5.40 7.45 1.09
N ASP A 106 -4.97 8.69 0.95
CA ASP A 106 -5.27 9.78 1.87
C ASP A 106 -6.56 10.51 1.47
N GLU A 107 -7.10 11.31 2.40
CA GLU A 107 -8.25 12.18 2.16
C GLU A 107 -9.53 11.40 1.74
N VAL A 108 -9.72 10.21 2.31
CA VAL A 108 -10.90 9.36 2.06
C VAL A 108 -11.99 9.65 3.09
N GLU A 109 -13.21 9.92 2.66
CA GLU A 109 -14.34 10.06 3.59
C GLU A 109 -14.86 8.69 4.04
N LYS A 110 -15.36 8.62 5.28
CA LYS A 110 -15.89 7.38 5.87
C LYS A 110 -17.00 6.76 5.01
N SER A 111 -17.84 7.58 4.38
CA SER A 111 -18.90 7.10 3.48
C SER A 111 -18.36 6.44 2.21
N ASP A 112 -17.22 6.93 1.69
CA ASP A 112 -16.59 6.33 0.51
C ASP A 112 -15.96 4.97 0.87
N PHE A 113 -15.36 4.86 2.06
CA PHE A 113 -14.93 3.56 2.61
C PHE A 113 -16.11 2.59 2.74
N ASP A 114 -17.24 3.04 3.31
CA ASP A 114 -18.41 2.18 3.50
C ASP A 114 -18.96 1.67 2.16
N GLN A 115 -19.05 2.57 1.16
CA GLN A 115 -19.44 2.17 -0.19
C GLN A 115 -18.46 1.16 -0.80
N TYR A 116 -17.16 1.38 -0.63
CA TYR A 116 -16.15 0.50 -1.20
C TYR A 116 -16.17 -0.90 -0.56
N VAL A 117 -16.46 -1.01 0.74
CA VAL A 117 -16.65 -2.31 1.40
C VAL A 117 -17.81 -3.08 0.77
N GLU A 118 -18.91 -2.40 0.43
CA GLU A 118 -20.03 -3.04 -0.27
C GLU A 118 -19.65 -3.45 -1.71
N GLU A 119 -18.89 -2.62 -2.44
CA GLU A 119 -18.37 -2.99 -3.76
C GLU A 119 -17.44 -4.21 -3.71
N VAL A 120 -16.61 -4.32 -2.66
CA VAL A 120 -15.76 -5.49 -2.40
C VAL A 120 -16.59 -6.74 -2.16
N LYS A 121 -17.67 -6.65 -1.37
CA LYS A 121 -18.61 -7.76 -1.15
C LYS A 121 -19.31 -8.19 -2.44
N ASP A 122 -19.75 -7.22 -3.25
CA ASP A 122 -20.40 -7.46 -4.55
C ASP A 122 -19.46 -8.15 -5.56
N GLN A 123 -18.14 -7.97 -5.42
CA GLN A 123 -17.12 -8.68 -6.20
C GLN A 123 -16.83 -10.11 -5.72
N GLY A 124 -17.55 -10.58 -4.69
CA GLY A 124 -17.51 -11.95 -4.20
C GLY A 124 -16.59 -12.17 -2.99
N PHE A 125 -15.90 -11.15 -2.49
CA PHE A 125 -15.10 -11.25 -1.26
C PHE A 125 -16.02 -11.36 -0.04
N THR A 126 -16.55 -12.55 0.21
CA THR A 126 -17.55 -12.80 1.25
C THR A 126 -17.26 -14.06 2.07
N VAL A 127 -16.18 -14.78 1.74
CA VAL A 127 -15.77 -16.02 2.41
C VAL A 127 -14.95 -15.67 3.65
N GLU A 128 -15.32 -16.28 4.78
CA GLU A 128 -14.70 -16.05 6.10
C GLU A 128 -14.50 -14.56 6.44
N PRO A 129 -15.58 -13.75 6.44
CA PRO A 129 -15.45 -12.32 6.63
C PRO A 129 -15.06 -11.99 8.07
N LEU A 130 -14.15 -11.02 8.21
CA LEU A 130 -13.80 -10.36 9.44
C LEU A 130 -14.13 -8.88 9.31
N GLU A 131 -15.06 -8.41 10.13
CA GLU A 131 -15.42 -7.00 10.23
C GLU A 131 -15.08 -6.48 11.63
N PHE A 132 -14.40 -5.34 11.70
CA PHE A 132 -14.07 -4.68 12.95
C PHE A 132 -14.33 -3.19 12.81
N ILE A 133 -15.05 -2.58 13.76
CA ILE A 133 -15.30 -1.15 13.80
C ILE A 133 -15.07 -0.67 15.23
N SER A 134 -14.30 0.41 15.37
CA SER A 134 -14.09 1.16 16.61
C SER A 134 -14.22 2.66 16.34
N ASP A 135 -14.06 3.46 17.39
CA ASP A 135 -14.02 4.93 17.28
C ASP A 135 -12.78 5.45 16.53
N THR A 136 -11.75 4.61 16.33
CA THR A 136 -10.47 5.00 15.73
C THR A 136 -10.22 4.36 14.37
N ALA A 137 -10.74 3.15 14.13
CA ALA A 137 -10.53 2.43 12.88
C ALA A 137 -11.72 1.56 12.47
N ALA A 138 -11.83 1.27 11.18
CA ALA A 138 -12.71 0.27 10.63
C ALA A 138 -11.91 -0.67 9.72
N THR A 139 -12.25 -1.96 9.73
CA THR A 139 -11.57 -2.99 8.94
C THR A 139 -12.61 -3.94 8.37
N TYR A 140 -12.45 -4.27 7.09
CA TYR A 140 -13.11 -5.38 6.42
C TYR A 140 -12.03 -6.31 5.84
N SER A 141 -12.11 -7.61 6.08
CA SER A 141 -11.24 -8.59 5.44
C SER A 141 -12.06 -9.81 5.07
N ALA A 142 -11.86 -10.32 3.86
CA ALA A 142 -12.57 -11.50 3.38
C ALA A 142 -11.79 -12.17 2.25
N GLN A 143 -12.16 -13.43 2.00
CA GLN A 143 -11.71 -14.20 0.85
C GLN A 143 -12.76 -14.15 -0.25
N LYS A 144 -12.31 -14.18 -1.50
CA LYS A 144 -13.17 -14.44 -2.67
C LYS A 144 -13.26 -15.93 -2.96
N ASP A 145 -12.15 -16.62 -2.78
CA ASP A 145 -11.93 -18.06 -2.89
C ASP A 145 -10.75 -18.46 -2.00
N ASP A 146 -10.34 -19.73 -2.04
CA ASP A 146 -9.26 -20.28 -1.21
C ASP A 146 -7.88 -19.61 -1.47
N ASN A 147 -7.73 -18.89 -2.59
CA ASN A 147 -6.46 -18.32 -3.03
C ASN A 147 -6.44 -16.78 -2.91
N THR A 148 -7.59 -16.11 -2.96
CA THR A 148 -7.65 -14.65 -3.11
C THR A 148 -8.25 -13.99 -1.87
N ARG A 149 -7.46 -13.15 -1.20
CA ARG A 149 -7.86 -12.40 0.01
C ARG A 149 -7.75 -10.90 -0.22
N ILE A 150 -8.69 -10.15 0.34
CA ILE A 150 -8.62 -8.69 0.47
C ILE A 150 -8.69 -8.27 1.94
N THR A 151 -7.99 -7.19 2.27
CA THR A 151 -8.14 -6.46 3.52
C THR A 151 -8.26 -4.97 3.23
N VAL A 152 -9.29 -4.34 3.78
CA VAL A 152 -9.60 -2.92 3.64
C VAL A 152 -9.62 -2.32 5.05
N GLN A 153 -8.70 -1.42 5.33
CA GLN A 153 -8.54 -0.78 6.64
C GLN A 153 -8.68 0.73 6.49
N TYR A 154 -9.42 1.34 7.42
CA TYR A 154 -9.68 2.77 7.42
C TYR A 154 -9.39 3.37 8.79
N GLN A 155 -8.50 4.36 8.84
CA GLN A 155 -8.20 5.13 10.04
C GLN A 155 -9.09 6.38 10.07
N LEU A 156 -10.01 6.45 11.05
CA LEU A 156 -11.05 7.49 11.09
C LEU A 156 -10.48 8.89 11.31
N GLU A 157 -9.49 9.03 12.21
CA GLU A 157 -8.91 10.32 12.57
C GLU A 157 -8.10 10.93 11.41
N HIS A 158 -7.34 10.11 10.72
CA HIS A 158 -6.44 10.56 9.65
C HIS A 158 -7.07 10.49 8.25
N LYS A 159 -8.26 9.90 8.12
CA LYS A 159 -8.95 9.70 6.83
C LYS A 159 -8.09 8.93 5.82
N VAL A 160 -7.38 7.91 6.32
CA VAL A 160 -6.47 7.09 5.53
C VAL A 160 -7.10 5.73 5.29
N LEU A 161 -7.19 5.35 4.02
CA LEU A 161 -7.63 4.04 3.56
C LEU A 161 -6.41 3.24 3.10
N THR A 162 -6.28 2.02 3.63
CA THR A 162 -5.33 1.03 3.16
C THR A 162 -6.10 -0.14 2.55
N ILE A 163 -5.78 -0.47 1.31
CA ILE A 163 -6.33 -1.64 0.61
C ILE A 163 -5.17 -2.59 0.37
N SER A 164 -5.29 -3.84 0.79
CA SER A 164 -4.34 -4.88 0.45
C SER A 164 -5.01 -6.12 -0.10
N ALA A 165 -4.35 -6.78 -1.06
CA ALA A 165 -4.79 -8.02 -1.64
C ALA A 165 -3.62 -9.01 -1.69
N GLU A 166 -3.92 -10.28 -1.47
CA GLU A 166 -2.96 -11.39 -1.53
C GLU A 166 -3.58 -12.51 -2.35
N ILE A 167 -2.77 -13.12 -3.23
CA ILE A 167 -3.12 -14.23 -4.09
C ILE A 167 -2.11 -15.35 -3.81
N ASP A 168 -2.60 -16.45 -3.24
CA ASP A 168 -1.81 -17.67 -3.03
C ASP A 168 -1.74 -18.47 -4.33
N GLU A 169 -0.54 -18.96 -4.69
CA GLU A 169 -0.28 -19.84 -5.85
C GLU A 169 -0.47 -21.34 -5.54
#